data_AF-A0A5S4F5I3-F1
#
_entry.id   AF-A0A5S4F5I3-F1
#
_cell.length_a   1.000
_cell.length_b   1.000
_cell.length_c   1.000
_cell.angle_alpha   90.00
_cell.angle_beta   90.00
_cell.angle_gamma   90.00
#
_symmetry.space_group_name_H-M   'P 1'
#
loop_
_entity.id
_entity.type
_entity.pdbx_description
1 polymer ?
#
loop_
_entity_poly.entity_id
_entity_poly.type
_entity_poly.pdbx_seq_one_letter_code
_entity_poly.pdbx_strand_id
1 'polypeptide(L)'
;MLPPELERALVEQLIPALYLERVAARSTLAEPRHRLRALSRPLLEPLRHGDHPLQALPSAERARLEQVAGECTDRFQRSSSGVEGRNGQLALHHQGRHRLSDRKLAALTAVHNYHIRRADGTTAAERFFGRAHETLFTQALQRMPLPPRPARRRPRPHKPPYLMPLAA
;
A
#
# COMPACT_ATOMS: atom_id res chain seq x y z
N MET A 1 -26.29 -13.98 1.69
CA MET A 1 -25.04 -14.46 1.05
C MET A 1 -25.15 -14.21 -0.45
N LEU A 2 -24.05 -13.92 -1.14
CA LEU A 2 -24.06 -13.77 -2.60
C LEU A 2 -24.37 -15.14 -3.24
N PRO A 3 -25.19 -15.19 -4.30
CA PRO A 3 -25.34 -16.39 -5.12
C PRO A 3 -23.97 -16.91 -5.59
N PRO A 4 -23.72 -18.23 -5.57
CA PRO A 4 -22.41 -18.80 -5.91
C PRO A 4 -21.88 -18.39 -7.30
N GLU A 5 -22.78 -18.23 -8.27
CA GLU A 5 -22.43 -17.81 -9.63
C GLU A 5 -21.90 -16.36 -9.67
N LEU A 6 -22.50 -15.48 -8.88
CA LEU A 6 -22.06 -14.08 -8.74
C LEU A 6 -20.73 -14.01 -8.01
N GLU A 7 -20.57 -14.78 -6.93
CA GLU A 7 -19.30 -14.86 -6.20
C GLU A 7 -18.17 -15.35 -7.11
N ARG A 8 -18.41 -16.41 -7.88
CA ARG A 8 -17.45 -16.93 -8.86
C ARG A 8 -17.10 -15.88 -9.91
N ALA A 9 -18.09 -15.18 -10.48
CA ALA A 9 -17.84 -14.11 -11.43
C ALA A 9 -16.99 -12.97 -10.83
N LEU A 10 -17.17 -12.65 -9.55
CA LEU A 10 -16.36 -11.64 -8.86
C LEU A 10 -14.91 -12.12 -8.68
N VAL A 11 -14.71 -13.32 -8.16
CA VAL A 11 -13.39 -13.86 -7.80
C VAL A 11 -12.57 -14.22 -9.04
N GLU A 12 -13.19 -14.85 -10.04
CA GLU A 12 -12.47 -15.41 -11.19
C GLU A 12 -12.35 -14.41 -12.36
N GLN A 13 -13.24 -13.43 -12.45
CA GLN A 13 -13.27 -12.50 -13.60
C GLN A 13 -13.09 -11.05 -13.17
N LEU A 14 -13.97 -10.50 -12.31
CA LEU A 14 -13.96 -9.08 -12.01
C LEU A 14 -12.71 -8.62 -11.25
N ILE A 15 -12.35 -9.29 -10.15
CA ILE A 15 -11.18 -8.93 -9.34
C ILE A 15 -9.88 -9.03 -10.15
N PRO A 16 -9.62 -10.12 -10.92
CA PRO A 16 -8.45 -10.21 -11.79
C PRO A 16 -8.43 -9.15 -12.89
N ALA A 17 -9.57 -8.85 -13.52
CA ALA A 17 -9.66 -7.80 -14.53
C ALA A 17 -9.31 -6.42 -13.96
N LEU A 18 -9.90 -6.05 -12.82
CA LEU A 18 -9.60 -4.79 -12.13
C LEU A 18 -8.13 -4.71 -11.71
N TYR A 19 -7.53 -5.84 -11.33
CA TYR A 19 -6.10 -5.92 -11.02
C TYR A 19 -5.25 -5.57 -12.26
N LEU A 20 -5.53 -6.21 -13.40
CA LEU A 20 -4.83 -5.96 -14.65
C LEU A 20 -4.97 -4.50 -15.11
N GLU A 21 -6.17 -3.91 -15.01
CA GLU A 21 -6.41 -2.50 -15.31
C GLU A 21 -5.60 -1.54 -14.41
N ARG A 22 -5.45 -1.87 -13.12
CA ARG A 22 -4.65 -1.07 -12.18
C ARG A 22 -3.17 -1.17 -12.46
N VAL A 23 -2.66 -2.37 -12.75
CA VAL A 23 -1.26 -2.55 -13.12
C VAL A 23 -0.97 -1.85 -14.44
N ALA A 24 -1.89 -1.95 -15.42
CA ALA A 24 -1.78 -1.24 -16.69
C ALA A 24 -1.73 0.29 -16.49
N ALA A 25 -2.58 0.84 -15.62
CA ALA A 25 -2.61 2.27 -15.32
C ALA A 25 -1.34 2.76 -14.59
N ARG A 26 -0.66 1.89 -13.84
CA ARG A 26 0.63 2.19 -13.19
C ARG A 26 1.83 2.04 -14.14
N SER A 27 1.65 1.39 -15.29
CA SER A 27 2.73 1.15 -16.23
C SER A 27 3.11 2.41 -17.01
N THR A 28 4.40 2.75 -16.99
CA THR A 28 4.97 3.88 -17.72
C THR A 28 5.20 3.57 -19.21
N LEU A 29 5.28 2.30 -19.59
CA LEU A 29 5.57 1.86 -20.95
C LEU A 29 4.28 1.51 -21.71
N ALA A 30 4.24 1.87 -23.00
CA ALA A 30 3.07 1.65 -23.84
C ALA A 30 2.76 0.18 -24.06
N GLU A 31 3.77 -0.60 -24.48
CA GLU A 31 3.59 -2.01 -24.83
C GLU A 31 3.05 -2.87 -23.66
N PRO A 32 3.64 -2.84 -22.45
CA PRO A 32 3.08 -3.55 -21.29
C PRO A 32 1.68 -3.10 -20.91
N ARG A 33 1.37 -1.80 -21.01
CA ARG A 33 0.04 -1.25 -20.73
C ARG A 33 -1.00 -1.79 -21.70
N HIS A 34 -0.70 -1.82 -23.00
CA HIS A 34 -1.59 -2.37 -24.02
C HIS A 34 -1.80 -3.86 -23.81
N ARG A 35 -0.74 -4.63 -23.56
CA ARG A 35 -0.81 -6.06 -23.26
C ARG A 35 -1.71 -6.37 -22.07
N LEU A 36 -1.55 -5.66 -20.95
CA LEU A 36 -2.34 -5.88 -19.75
C LEU A 36 -3.83 -5.54 -19.96
N ARG A 37 -4.14 -4.47 -20.68
CA ARG A 37 -5.52 -4.13 -21.06
C ARG A 37 -6.13 -5.16 -22.00
N ALA A 38 -5.35 -5.69 -22.95
CA ALA A 38 -5.79 -6.75 -23.83
C ALA A 38 -6.14 -8.04 -23.07
N LEU A 39 -5.40 -8.35 -21.99
CA LEU A 39 -5.71 -9.47 -21.09
C LEU A 39 -6.93 -9.19 -20.19
N SER A 40 -7.13 -7.94 -19.77
CA SER A 40 -8.30 -7.57 -18.95
C SER A 40 -9.61 -7.59 -19.71
N ARG A 41 -9.59 -7.25 -21.00
CA ARG A 41 -10.80 -7.12 -21.82
C ARG A 41 -11.65 -8.40 -21.88
N PRO A 42 -11.12 -9.60 -22.21
CA PRO A 42 -11.92 -10.82 -22.28
C PRO A 42 -12.48 -11.26 -20.92
N LEU A 43 -11.93 -10.77 -19.80
CA LEU A 43 -12.48 -11.03 -18.47
C LEU A 43 -13.67 -10.11 -18.13
N LEU A 44 -13.69 -8.89 -18.67
CA LEU A 44 -14.78 -7.92 -18.41
C LEU A 44 -15.94 -8.09 -19.38
N GLU A 45 -15.68 -8.55 -20.60
CA GLU A 45 -16.65 -8.61 -21.67
C GLU A 45 -17.85 -9.54 -21.34
N PRO A 46 -17.67 -10.79 -20.85
CA PRO A 46 -18.79 -11.64 -20.44
C PRO A 46 -19.66 -11.00 -19.35
N LEU A 47 -19.04 -10.28 -18.41
CA LEU A 47 -19.73 -9.64 -17.29
C LEU A 47 -20.64 -8.48 -17.72
N ARG A 48 -20.43 -7.92 -18.92
CA ARG A 48 -21.19 -6.79 -19.49
C ARG A 48 -22.35 -7.21 -20.38
N HIS A 49 -22.46 -8.50 -20.72
CA HIS A 49 -23.56 -9.01 -21.52
C HIS A 49 -24.87 -8.90 -20.73
N GLY A 50 -25.94 -8.46 -21.39
CA GLY A 50 -27.24 -8.23 -20.75
C GLY A 50 -27.81 -9.46 -20.03
N ASP A 51 -27.51 -10.66 -20.52
CA ASP A 51 -27.98 -11.93 -19.96
C ASP A 51 -27.17 -12.39 -18.74
N HIS A 52 -26.06 -11.72 -18.42
CA HIS A 52 -25.22 -12.11 -17.29
C HIS A 52 -25.95 -11.82 -15.96
N PRO A 53 -25.90 -12.71 -14.95
CA PRO A 53 -26.59 -12.52 -13.67
C PRO A 53 -26.25 -11.20 -12.95
N LEU A 54 -25.02 -10.69 -13.14
CA LEU A 54 -24.63 -9.37 -12.64
C LEU A 54 -25.47 -8.25 -13.22
N GLN A 55 -25.87 -8.34 -14.49
CA GLN A 55 -26.63 -7.29 -15.18
C GLN A 55 -28.11 -7.26 -14.79
N ALA A 56 -28.64 -8.37 -14.26
CA ALA A 56 -29.97 -8.43 -13.67
C ALA A 56 -30.07 -7.71 -12.31
N LEU A 57 -28.94 -7.39 -11.67
CA LEU A 57 -28.92 -6.68 -10.39
C LEU A 57 -29.25 -5.18 -10.56
N PRO A 58 -29.85 -4.55 -9.54
CA PRO A 58 -30.01 -3.10 -9.50
C PRO A 58 -28.66 -2.39 -9.67
N SER A 59 -28.67 -1.20 -10.30
CA SER A 59 -27.47 -0.40 -10.55
C SER A 59 -26.64 -0.12 -9.29
N ALA A 60 -27.32 0.14 -8.16
CA ALA A 60 -26.67 0.38 -6.86
C ALA A 60 -25.92 -0.86 -6.35
N GLU A 61 -26.52 -2.06 -6.51
CA GLU A 61 -25.88 -3.30 -6.05
C GLU A 61 -24.71 -3.67 -6.96
N ARG A 62 -24.83 -3.50 -8.28
CA ARG A 62 -23.69 -3.64 -9.21
C ARG A 62 -22.54 -2.71 -8.85
N ALA A 63 -22.83 -1.44 -8.57
CA ALA A 63 -21.82 -0.47 -8.16
C ALA A 63 -21.14 -0.86 -6.83
N ARG A 64 -21.92 -1.38 -5.87
CA ARG A 64 -21.38 -1.90 -4.62
C ARG A 64 -20.46 -3.10 -4.84
N LEU A 65 -20.84 -4.05 -5.69
CA LEU A 65 -20.00 -5.21 -6.01
C LEU A 65 -18.72 -4.78 -6.74
N GLU A 66 -18.80 -3.80 -7.65
CA GLU A 66 -17.63 -3.23 -8.31
C GLU A 66 -16.69 -2.53 -7.31
N GLN A 67 -17.25 -1.82 -6.32
CA GLN A 67 -16.47 -1.23 -5.24
C GLN A 67 -15.77 -2.30 -4.40
N VAL A 68 -16.49 -3.34 -3.95
CA VAL A 68 -15.92 -4.43 -3.14
C VAL A 68 -14.83 -5.19 -3.90
N ALA A 69 -15.07 -5.52 -5.17
CA ALA A 69 -14.06 -6.13 -6.02
C ALA A 69 -12.83 -5.23 -6.14
N GLY A 70 -13.03 -3.92 -6.31
CA GLY A 70 -11.97 -2.95 -6.30
C GLY A 70 -11.18 -2.93 -4.98
N GLU A 71 -11.87 -2.97 -3.85
CA GLU A 71 -11.26 -3.04 -2.53
C GLU A 71 -10.44 -4.32 -2.31
N CYS A 72 -10.90 -5.46 -2.82
CA CYS A 72 -10.15 -6.71 -2.82
C CYS A 72 -8.89 -6.61 -3.68
N THR A 73 -9.02 -6.05 -4.89
CA THR A 73 -7.89 -5.84 -5.80
C THR A 73 -6.82 -4.91 -5.18
N ASP A 74 -7.18 -3.93 -4.34
CA ASP A 74 -6.21 -3.02 -3.72
C ASP A 74 -5.44 -3.69 -2.58
N ARG A 75 -6.05 -4.70 -1.94
CA ARG A 75 -5.41 -5.52 -0.90
C ARG A 75 -4.60 -6.68 -1.48
N PHE A 76 -4.84 -7.05 -2.74
CA PHE A 76 -4.11 -8.12 -3.40
C PHE A 76 -2.63 -7.74 -3.61
N GLN A 77 -1.75 -8.43 -2.90
CA GLN A 77 -0.31 -8.33 -3.07
C GLN A 77 0.15 -9.46 -3.99
N ARG A 78 0.59 -9.14 -5.21
CA ARG A 78 1.23 -10.14 -6.08
C ARG A 78 2.50 -10.63 -5.39
N SER A 79 2.53 -11.92 -5.07
CA SER A 79 3.76 -12.57 -4.64
C SER A 79 4.27 -13.49 -5.74
N SER A 80 5.56 -13.39 -6.09
CA SER A 80 6.20 -14.34 -7.02
C SER A 80 6.73 -15.58 -6.32
N SER A 81 6.79 -15.59 -4.97
CA SER A 81 7.04 -16.79 -4.17
C SER A 81 6.58 -16.61 -2.71
N GLY A 82 6.10 -17.68 -2.06
CA GLY A 82 5.71 -17.64 -0.65
C GLY A 82 6.83 -17.24 0.34
N VAL A 83 8.07 -17.11 -0.13
CA VAL A 83 9.22 -16.66 0.67
C VAL A 83 9.57 -15.18 0.48
N GLU A 84 8.93 -14.44 -0.43
CA GLU A 84 9.24 -13.02 -0.67
C GLU A 84 9.09 -12.15 0.56
N GLY A 85 8.07 -12.40 1.39
CA GLY A 85 7.89 -11.68 2.65
C GLY A 85 9.04 -11.92 3.62
N ARG A 86 9.46 -13.18 3.76
CA ARG A 86 10.63 -13.58 4.58
C ARG A 86 11.93 -13.03 4.01
N ASN A 87 12.13 -13.08 2.71
CA ASN A 87 13.32 -12.55 2.05
C ASN A 87 13.38 -11.03 2.18
N GLY A 88 12.24 -10.34 2.08
CA GLY A 88 12.13 -8.91 2.36
C GLY A 88 12.49 -8.56 3.81
N GLN A 89 11.95 -9.31 4.78
CA GLN A 89 12.30 -9.15 6.19
C GLN A 89 13.80 -9.39 6.44
N LEU A 90 14.37 -10.46 5.88
CA LEU A 90 15.79 -10.78 6.01
C LEU A 90 16.68 -9.72 5.36
N ALA A 91 16.29 -9.22 4.18
CA ALA A 91 16.98 -8.13 3.51
C ALA A 91 16.95 -6.84 4.35
N LEU A 92 15.79 -6.46 4.91
CA LEU A 92 15.66 -5.30 5.79
C LEU A 92 16.46 -5.46 7.09
N HIS A 93 16.45 -6.65 7.68
CA HIS A 93 17.21 -6.97 8.88
C HIS A 93 18.72 -6.89 8.61
N HIS A 94 19.18 -7.46 7.48
CA HIS A 94 20.57 -7.39 7.04
C HIS A 94 20.98 -5.95 6.74
N GLN A 95 20.23 -5.21 5.92
CA GLN A 95 20.50 -3.79 5.62
C GLN A 95 20.50 -2.91 6.87
N GLY A 96 19.60 -3.16 7.82
CA GLY A 96 19.49 -2.40 9.06
C GLY A 96 20.68 -2.59 10.00
N ARG A 97 21.37 -3.74 9.92
CA ARG A 97 22.45 -4.17 10.83
C ARG A 97 23.85 -4.11 10.21
N HIS A 98 24.01 -4.26 8.90
CA HIS A 98 25.33 -4.44 8.29
C HIS A 98 26.14 -3.16 8.08
N ARG A 99 25.50 -1.98 8.05
CA ARG A 99 26.21 -0.70 7.88
C ARG A 99 25.45 0.44 8.57
N LEU A 100 25.80 0.70 9.84
CA LEU A 100 25.42 1.97 10.46
C LEU A 100 26.31 3.06 9.85
N SER A 101 25.71 4.01 9.14
CA SER A 101 26.43 5.22 8.75
C SER A 101 26.85 6.02 9.98
N ASP A 102 27.91 6.82 9.89
CA ASP A 102 28.37 7.65 11.01
C ASP A 102 27.26 8.54 11.56
N ARG A 103 26.41 9.08 10.66
CA ARG A 103 25.22 9.85 11.04
C ARG A 103 24.24 9.03 11.89
N LYS A 104 23.97 7.78 11.49
CA LYS A 104 23.05 6.89 12.21
C LYS A 104 23.65 6.46 13.54
N LEU A 105 24.96 6.16 13.56
CA LEU A 105 25.70 5.83 14.78
C LEU A 105 25.65 6.98 15.78
N ALA A 106 25.98 8.21 15.34
CA ALA A 106 25.92 9.41 16.20
C ALA A 106 24.51 9.64 16.78
N ALA A 107 23.46 9.47 15.98
CA ALA A 107 22.08 9.57 16.45
C ALA A 107 21.74 8.50 17.49
N LEU A 108 22.11 7.23 17.24
CA LEU A 108 21.87 6.13 18.19
C LEU A 108 22.65 6.34 19.50
N THR A 109 23.89 6.85 19.43
CA THR A 109 24.67 7.22 20.61
C THR A 109 23.97 8.29 21.43
N ALA A 110 23.41 9.33 20.80
CA ALA A 110 22.64 10.35 21.50
C ALA A 110 21.38 9.77 22.17
N VAL A 111 20.63 8.91 21.48
CA VAL A 111 19.44 8.22 22.05
C VAL A 111 19.84 7.35 23.25
N HIS A 112 20.88 6.54 23.10
CA HIS A 112 21.36 5.68 24.17
C HIS A 112 21.78 6.48 25.42
N ASN A 113 22.53 7.57 25.21
CA ASN A 113 23.09 8.35 26.32
C ASN A 113 22.08 9.25 27.01
N TYR A 114 21.14 9.86 26.27
CA TYR A 114 20.29 10.94 26.78
C TYR A 114 18.78 10.65 26.78
N HIS A 115 18.32 9.50 26.27
CA HIS A 115 16.89 9.15 26.23
C HIS A 115 16.57 7.82 26.92
N ILE A 116 17.35 6.77 26.66
CA ILE A 116 17.10 5.46 27.26
C ILE A 116 17.38 5.50 28.77
N ARG A 117 16.40 5.08 29.57
CA ARG A 117 16.47 5.03 31.04
C ARG A 117 16.56 3.61 31.55
N ARG A 118 17.28 3.41 32.65
CA ARG A 118 17.28 2.14 33.41
C ARG A 118 16.05 2.05 34.33
N ALA A 119 15.93 0.93 35.03
CA ALA A 119 14.90 0.72 36.05
C ALA A 119 14.93 1.78 37.17
N ASP A 120 16.10 2.38 37.44
CA ASP A 120 16.28 3.49 38.38
C ASP A 120 15.84 4.87 37.82
N GLY A 121 15.34 4.92 36.58
CA GLY A 121 14.89 6.15 35.93
C GLY A 121 15.99 7.04 35.35
N THR A 122 17.27 6.70 35.54
CA THR A 122 18.40 7.52 35.10
C THR A 122 18.89 7.16 33.70
N THR A 123 19.35 8.17 32.96
CA THR A 123 20.03 7.99 31.67
C THR A 123 21.51 7.68 31.85
N ALA A 124 22.18 7.16 30.81
CA ALA A 124 23.62 6.89 30.90
C ALA A 124 24.45 8.16 31.05
N ALA A 125 24.06 9.26 30.40
CA ALA A 125 24.73 10.56 30.55
C ALA A 125 24.60 11.11 31.98
N GLU A 126 23.44 10.95 32.62
CA GLU A 126 23.25 11.41 34.00
C GLU A 126 24.18 10.70 34.99
N ARG A 127 24.32 9.38 34.85
CA ARG A 127 25.26 8.60 35.67
C ARG A 127 26.71 8.96 35.40
N PHE A 128 27.06 9.24 34.14
CA PHE A 128 28.42 9.58 33.76
C PHE A 128 28.85 10.98 34.24
N PHE A 129 27.99 11.98 34.07
CA PHE A 129 28.29 13.38 34.43
C PHE A 129 27.83 13.77 35.84
N GLY A 130 27.13 12.90 36.56
CA GLY A 130 26.62 13.16 37.91
C GLY A 130 25.53 14.23 37.97
N ARG A 131 24.85 14.55 36.86
CA ARG A 131 23.79 15.57 36.81
C ARG A 131 22.70 15.24 35.80
N ALA A 132 21.48 15.73 36.06
CA ALA A 132 20.35 15.69 35.14
C ALA A 132 20.64 16.50 33.85
N HIS A 133 20.11 16.04 32.72
CA HIS A 133 20.17 16.77 31.45
C HIS A 133 18.75 17.07 30.95
N GLU A 134 18.60 18.14 30.17
CA GLU A 134 17.36 18.38 29.43
C GLU A 134 17.06 17.20 28.50
N THR A 135 15.78 16.85 28.36
CA THR A 135 15.39 15.68 27.57
C THR A 135 15.84 15.81 26.12
N LEU A 136 16.24 14.68 25.52
CA LEU A 136 16.64 14.64 24.11
C LEU A 136 15.54 15.20 23.18
N PHE A 137 14.27 14.99 23.53
CA PHE A 137 13.13 15.51 22.76
C PHE A 137 13.09 17.04 22.75
N THR A 138 13.23 17.67 23.92
CA THR A 138 13.21 19.14 24.01
C THR A 138 14.39 19.76 23.24
N GLN A 139 15.59 19.19 23.39
CA GLN A 139 16.76 19.66 22.65
C GLN A 139 16.62 19.46 21.12
N ALA A 140 16.00 18.35 20.70
CA ALA A 140 15.75 18.10 19.28
C ALA A 140 14.76 19.11 18.71
N LEU A 141 13.67 19.43 19.43
CA LEU A 141 12.69 20.43 19.00
C LEU A 141 13.29 21.82 18.82
N GLN A 142 14.20 22.23 19.70
CA GLN A 142 14.88 23.54 19.60
C GLN A 142 15.77 23.66 18.35
N ARG A 143 16.26 22.53 17.81
CA ARG A 143 17.23 22.50 16.69
C ARG A 143 16.63 22.05 15.37
N MET A 144 15.43 21.47 15.37
CA MET A 144 14.82 20.90 14.17
C MET A 144 14.17 22.00 13.31
N PRO A 145 14.50 22.10 12.01
CA PRO A 145 13.83 23.03 11.11
C PRO A 145 12.37 22.62 10.90
N LEU A 146 11.51 23.58 10.57
CA LEU A 146 10.11 23.31 10.24
C LEU A 146 10.00 22.36 9.03
N PRO A 147 9.07 21.39 9.06
CA PRO A 147 8.88 20.48 7.94
C PRO A 147 8.40 21.25 6.69
N PRO A 148 8.78 20.78 5.48
CA PRO A 148 8.31 21.38 4.24
C PRO A 148 6.79 21.25 4.10
N ARG A 149 6.18 22.14 3.31
CA ARG A 149 4.74 22.10 3.03
C ARG A 149 4.34 20.78 2.35
N PRO A 150 3.15 20.22 2.66
CA PRO A 150 2.65 19.02 1.99
C PRO A 150 2.58 19.21 0.47
N ALA A 151 2.94 18.15 -0.27
CA ALA A 151 2.80 18.15 -1.73
C ALA A 151 1.32 18.29 -2.14
N ARG A 152 1.04 19.12 -3.14
CA ARG A 152 -0.31 19.24 -3.71
C ARG A 152 -0.71 17.93 -4.40
N ARG A 153 -1.84 17.36 -3.99
CA ARG A 153 -2.41 16.18 -4.66
C ARG A 153 -2.80 16.53 -6.10
N ARG A 154 -2.41 15.68 -7.05
CA ARG A 154 -2.94 15.75 -8.43
C ARG A 154 -4.42 15.33 -8.44
N PRO A 155 -5.29 16.01 -9.19
CA PRO A 155 -6.67 15.56 -9.37
C PRO A 155 -6.69 14.17 -10.03
N ARG A 156 -7.56 13.29 -9.54
CA ARG A 156 -7.75 11.96 -10.12
C ARG A 156 -8.66 12.08 -11.35
N PRO A 157 -8.31 11.48 -12.50
CA PRO A 157 -9.22 11.45 -13.65
C PRO A 157 -10.47 10.63 -13.32
N HIS A 158 -11.63 11.09 -13.78
CA HIS A 158 -12.90 10.35 -13.68
C HIS A 158 -12.79 9.06 -14.48
N LYS A 159 -13.10 7.92 -13.87
CA LYS A 159 -13.12 6.62 -14.55
C LYS A 159 -14.58 6.19 -14.75
N PRO A 160 -15.00 5.85 -15.98
CA PRO A 160 -16.31 5.25 -16.19
C PRO A 160 -16.38 3.89 -15.47
N PRO A 161 -17.56 3.49 -14.97
CA PRO A 161 -17.73 2.20 -14.31
C PRO A 161 -17.41 1.04 -15.26
N TYR A 162 -16.73 0.02 -14.76
CA TYR A 162 -16.26 -1.11 -15.55
C TYR A 162 -17.39 -2.05 -15.96
N LEU A 163 -18.53 -2.05 -15.26
CA LEU A 163 -19.67 -2.94 -15.50
C LEU A 163 -20.82 -2.32 -16.30
N MET A 164 -20.59 -1.21 -17.02
CA MET A 164 -21.63 -0.68 -17.91
C MET A 164 -22.06 -1.74 -18.93
N PRO A 165 -23.38 -2.00 -19.08
CA PRO A 165 -23.88 -2.89 -20.13
C PRO A 165 -23.42 -2.43 -21.51
N LEU A 166 -23.12 -3.38 -22.40
CA LEU A 166 -22.95 -3.07 -23.81
C LEU A 166 -24.30 -2.65 -24.40
N ALA A 167 -24.33 -1.59 -25.20
CA ALA A 167 -25.50 -1.27 -26.00
C ALA A 167 -25.73 -2.41 -27.00
N ALA A 168 -26.98 -2.88 -27.10
CA ALA A 168 -27.40 -3.90 -28.06
C ALA A 168 -27.25 -3.41 -29.51
#